data_AF-A0A6G7EF81-F1
#
_entry.id   AF-A0A6G7EF81-F1
#
_cell.length_a   1.000
_cell.length_b   1.000
_cell.length_c   1.000
_cell.angle_alpha   90.00
_cell.angle_beta   90.00
_cell.angle_gamma   90.00
#
_symmetry.space_group_name_H-M   'P 1'
#
loop_
_entity.id
_entity.type
_entity.pdbx_description
1 polymer ?
#
loop_
_entity_poly.entity_id
_entity_poly.type
_entity_poly.pdbx_seq_one_letter_code
_entity_poly.pdbx_strand_id
1 'polypeptide(L)'
;MADAHNPATAEADADATAYVRGGMQINEQAATFKLFMDLAKWGSLAVACLLLFLTLWFHPGGNLMAALVGAVVLGGVGFFALKPKADAGH
;
A
#
# COMPACT_ATOMS: atom_id res chain seq x y z
N MET A 1 42.80 -18.13 15.29
CA MET A 1 42.26 -19.26 14.53
C MET A 1 42.04 -18.74 13.12
N ALA A 2 42.81 -19.21 12.14
CA ALA A 2 42.60 -18.78 10.75
C ALA A 2 41.36 -19.52 10.23
N ASP A 3 40.29 -18.77 9.95
CA ASP A 3 39.14 -19.34 9.25
C ASP A 3 39.61 -19.83 7.87
N ALA A 4 39.29 -21.08 7.54
CA ALA A 4 39.59 -21.64 6.25
C ALA A 4 38.73 -20.91 5.21
N HIS A 5 39.35 -20.04 4.41
CA HIS A 5 38.70 -19.31 3.32
C HIS A 5 38.12 -20.34 2.35
N ASN A 6 36.82 -20.59 2.47
CA ASN A 6 36.11 -21.49 1.57
C ASN A 6 35.84 -20.73 0.27
N PRO A 7 36.35 -21.17 -0.88
CA PRO A 7 36.11 -20.49 -2.15
C PRO A 7 34.61 -20.41 -2.48
N ALA A 8 33.77 -21.29 -1.92
CA ALA A 8 32.33 -21.25 -2.07
C ALA A 8 31.64 -20.11 -1.28
N THR A 9 32.30 -19.51 -0.29
CA THR A 9 31.76 -18.37 0.50
C THR A 9 32.48 -17.05 0.21
N ALA A 10 33.47 -17.05 -0.68
CA ALA A 10 34.32 -15.89 -0.94
C ALA A 10 33.53 -14.63 -1.37
N GLU A 11 32.44 -14.80 -2.14
CA GLU A 11 31.60 -13.68 -2.56
C GLU A 11 30.75 -13.14 -1.39
N ALA A 12 30.26 -14.02 -0.50
CA ALA A 12 29.54 -13.61 0.70
C ALA A 12 30.46 -12.93 1.73
N ASP A 13 31.71 -13.39 1.85
CA ASP A 13 32.74 -12.78 2.71
C ASP A 13 33.19 -11.41 2.17
N ALA A 14 33.27 -11.26 0.83
CA ALA A 14 33.54 -9.99 0.16
C ALA A 14 32.36 -8.99 0.35
N ASP A 15 31.12 -9.46 0.23
CA ASP A 15 29.93 -8.63 0.48
C ASP A 15 29.83 -8.21 1.96
N ALA A 16 30.15 -9.11 2.89
CA ALA A 16 30.16 -8.81 4.32
C ALA A 16 31.23 -7.77 4.70
N THR A 17 32.37 -7.76 4.02
CA THR A 17 33.43 -6.75 4.23
C THR A 17 33.15 -5.43 3.51
N ALA A 18 32.43 -5.45 2.39
CA ALA A 18 31.98 -4.25 1.68
C ALA A 18 30.70 -3.61 2.27
N TYR A 19 30.01 -4.32 3.17
CA TYR A 19 28.77 -3.86 3.77
C TYR A 19 28.98 -2.62 4.67
N VAL A 20 28.32 -1.52 4.32
CA VAL A 20 28.19 -0.33 5.17
C VAL A 20 26.78 -0.28 5.74
N ARG A 21 26.66 -0.32 7.07
CA ARG A 21 25.36 -0.23 7.76
C ARG A 21 24.60 1.02 7.30
N GLY A 22 23.40 0.81 6.75
CA GLY A 22 22.53 1.90 6.26
C GLY A 22 22.89 2.44 4.86
N GLY A 23 23.96 1.93 4.23
CA GLY A 23 24.33 2.27 2.86
C GLY A 23 23.65 1.39 1.79
N MET A 24 22.82 0.42 2.21
CA MET A 24 22.08 -0.45 1.30
C MET A 24 21.05 0.36 0.50
N GLN A 25 20.97 0.10 -0.81
CA GLN A 25 19.92 0.68 -1.66
C GLN A 25 18.55 0.15 -1.23
N ILE A 26 17.60 1.06 -0.96
CA ILE A 26 16.25 0.73 -0.48
C ILE A 26 15.13 1.02 -1.50
N ASN A 27 15.47 1.26 -2.76
CA ASN A 27 14.51 1.71 -3.77
C ASN A 27 13.35 0.72 -3.96
N GLU A 28 13.66 -0.58 -4.02
CA GLU A 28 12.66 -1.64 -4.21
C GLU A 28 11.74 -1.79 -3.00
N GLN A 29 12.30 -1.68 -1.80
CA GLN A 29 11.55 -1.74 -0.54
C GLN A 29 10.63 -0.52 -0.40
N ALA A 30 11.13 0.67 -0.76
CA ALA A 30 10.34 1.90 -0.74
C ALA A 30 9.20 1.84 -1.77
N ALA A 31 9.47 1.35 -2.99
CA ALA A 31 8.45 1.15 -4.02
C ALA A 31 7.37 0.15 -3.58
N THR A 32 7.78 -0.96 -2.96
CA THR A 32 6.87 -1.98 -2.43
C THR A 32 5.99 -1.41 -1.31
N PHE A 33 6.59 -0.67 -0.37
CA PHE A 33 5.84 -0.02 0.70
C PHE A 33 4.85 1.02 0.15
N LYS A 34 5.27 1.80 -0.84
CA LYS A 34 4.39 2.74 -1.53
C LYS A 34 3.20 2.03 -2.18
N LEU A 35 3.43 0.93 -2.89
CA LEU A 35 2.36 0.12 -3.49
C LEU A 35 1.39 -0.39 -2.42
N PHE A 36 1.90 -0.93 -1.32
CA PHE A 36 1.07 -1.41 -0.20
C PHE A 36 0.20 -0.29 0.36
N MET A 37 0.77 0.89 0.59
CA MET A 37 0.04 2.04 1.11
C MET A 37 -1.02 2.53 0.13
N ASP A 38 -0.70 2.59 -1.16
CA ASP A 38 -1.66 2.97 -2.20
C ASP A 38 -2.82 1.94 -2.27
N LEU A 39 -2.52 0.64 -2.20
CA LEU A 39 -3.54 -0.42 -2.18
C LEU A 39 -4.40 -0.36 -0.92
N ALA A 40 -3.81 -0.18 0.26
CA ALA A 40 -4.55 -0.07 1.51
C ALA A 40 -5.47 1.17 1.50
N LYS A 41 -4.97 2.30 1.03
CA LYS A 41 -5.70 3.56 0.95
C LYS A 41 -6.89 3.49 -0.01
N TRP A 42 -6.65 3.06 -1.25
CA TRP A 42 -7.72 2.99 -2.25
C TRP A 42 -8.60 1.75 -2.09
N GLY A 43 -8.02 0.64 -1.66
CA GLY A 43 -8.73 -0.61 -1.41
C GLY A 43 -9.69 -0.51 -0.23
N SER A 44 -9.32 0.16 0.87
CA SER A 44 -10.25 0.38 1.99
C SER A 44 -11.46 1.23 1.59
N LEU A 45 -11.28 2.27 0.76
CA LEU A 45 -12.40 3.03 0.21
C LEU A 45 -13.30 2.17 -0.67
N ALA A 46 -12.73 1.34 -1.54
CA ALA A 46 -13.50 0.43 -2.40
C ALA A 46 -14.32 -0.57 -1.57
N VAL A 47 -13.72 -1.16 -0.54
CA VAL A 47 -14.41 -2.06 0.40
C VAL A 47 -15.54 -1.33 1.13
N ALA A 48 -15.29 -0.11 1.62
CA ALA A 48 -16.33 0.69 2.28
C ALA A 48 -17.52 0.99 1.37
N CYS A 49 -17.27 1.36 0.10
CA CYS A 49 -18.32 1.60 -0.89
C CYS A 49 -19.11 0.32 -1.20
N LEU A 50 -18.42 -0.81 -1.35
CA LEU A 50 -19.05 -2.11 -1.59
C LEU A 50 -19.93 -2.54 -0.40
N LEU A 51 -19.42 -2.41 0.83
CA LEU A 51 -20.19 -2.75 2.03
C LEU A 51 -21.44 -1.88 2.16
N LEU A 52 -21.31 -0.56 1.95
CA LEU A 52 -22.45 0.34 1.98
C LEU A 52 -23.49 -0.02 0.90
N PHE A 53 -23.03 -0.28 -0.32
CA PHE A 53 -23.89 -0.69 -1.44
C PHE A 53 -24.67 -1.96 -1.12
N LEU A 54 -23.97 -3.03 -0.73
CA LEU A 54 -24.60 -4.32 -0.43
C LEU A 54 -25.54 -4.21 0.77
N THR A 55 -25.17 -3.42 1.78
CA THR A 55 -26.00 -3.21 2.98
C THR A 55 -27.29 -2.49 2.62
N LEU A 56 -27.21 -1.39 1.86
CA LEU A 56 -28.37 -0.60 1.44
C LEU A 56 -29.28 -1.32 0.44
N TRP A 57 -28.71 -2.23 -0.35
CA TRP A 57 -29.49 -3.04 -1.28
C TRP A 57 -30.21 -4.18 -0.56
N PHE A 58 -29.51 -4.95 0.26
CA PHE A 58 -30.04 -6.22 0.78
C PHE A 58 -30.73 -6.13 2.15
N HIS A 59 -30.76 -4.98 2.83
CA HIS A 59 -31.57 -4.85 4.05
C HIS A 59 -33.08 -4.94 3.73
N PRO A 60 -33.94 -5.33 4.70
CA PRO A 60 -35.39 -5.34 4.50
C PRO A 60 -35.91 -3.95 4.09
N GLY A 61 -36.61 -3.87 2.96
CA GLY A 61 -37.04 -2.60 2.37
C GLY A 61 -35.95 -1.84 1.61
N GLY A 62 -34.81 -2.48 1.33
CA GLY A 62 -33.69 -1.91 0.59
C GLY A 62 -34.02 -1.56 -0.86
N ASN A 63 -33.24 -0.64 -1.42
CA ASN A 63 -33.47 -0.07 -2.76
C ASN A 63 -32.14 0.06 -3.49
N LEU A 64 -32.04 -0.62 -4.65
CA LEU A 64 -30.85 -0.59 -5.51
C LEU A 64 -30.41 0.82 -5.89
N MET A 65 -31.34 1.72 -6.21
CA MET A 65 -31.00 3.09 -6.61
C MET A 65 -30.46 3.91 -5.43
N ALA A 66 -31.06 3.76 -4.26
CA ALA A 66 -30.56 4.41 -3.04
C ALA A 66 -29.16 3.89 -2.67
N ALA A 67 -28.95 2.58 -2.78
CA ALA A 67 -27.65 1.94 -2.57
C ALA A 67 -26.59 2.45 -3.55
N LEU A 68 -26.92 2.53 -4.84
CA LEU A 68 -26.02 3.00 -5.89
C LEU A 68 -25.62 4.46 -5.65
N VAL A 69 -26.60 5.34 -5.41
CA VAL A 69 -26.34 6.76 -5.13
C VAL A 69 -25.50 6.92 -3.86
N GLY A 70 -25.82 6.19 -2.80
CA GLY A 70 -25.03 6.22 -1.56
C GLY A 70 -23.57 5.80 -1.78
N ALA A 71 -23.34 4.72 -2.54
CA ALA A 71 -22.00 4.25 -2.86
C ALA A 71 -21.22 5.23 -3.74
N VAL A 72 -21.86 5.85 -4.73
CA VAL A 72 -21.24 6.88 -5.59
C VAL A 72 -20.90 8.13 -4.78
N VAL A 73 -21.79 8.58 -3.89
CA VAL A 73 -21.53 9.75 -3.04
C VAL A 73 -20.37 9.46 -2.08
N LEU A 74 -20.38 8.31 -1.39
CA LEU A 74 -19.27 7.93 -0.51
C LEU A 74 -17.95 7.80 -1.27
N GLY A 75 -17.97 7.16 -2.44
CA GLY A 75 -16.81 7.01 -3.30
C GLY A 75 -16.26 8.35 -3.79
N GLY A 76 -17.15 9.25 -4.24
CA GLY A 76 -16.79 10.59 -4.69
C GLY A 76 -16.20 11.45 -3.59
N VAL A 77 -16.86 11.51 -2.43
CA VAL A 77 -16.36 12.25 -1.25
C VAL A 77 -15.03 11.65 -0.78
N GLY A 78 -14.96 10.32 -0.66
CA GLY A 78 -13.74 9.61 -0.27
C GLY A 78 -12.59 9.86 -1.25
N PHE A 79 -12.85 9.89 -2.55
CA PHE A 79 -11.85 10.19 -3.57
C PHE A 79 -11.25 11.60 -3.36
N PHE A 80 -12.08 12.63 -3.19
CA PHE A 80 -11.58 13.98 -2.95
C PHE A 80 -10.89 14.13 -1.58
N ALA A 81 -11.37 13.42 -0.55
CA ALA A 81 -10.75 13.40 0.76
C ALA A 81 -9.36 12.75 0.76
N LEU A 82 -9.20 11.65 0.00
CA LEU A 82 -7.97 10.87 -0.09
C LEU A 82 -7.01 11.37 -1.17
N LYS A 83 -7.47 12.16 -2.14
CA LYS A 83 -6.60 12.70 -3.20
C LYS A 83 -5.40 13.42 -2.58
N PRO A 84 -4.17 13.11 -3.00
CA PRO A 84 -2.99 13.86 -2.59
C PRO A 84 -3.20 15.35 -2.83
N LYS A 85 -2.92 16.16 -1.82
CA LYS A 85 -2.85 17.62 -1.98
C LYS A 85 -1.45 17.95 -2.51
N ALA A 86 -1.34 19.01 -3.30
CA ALA A 86 -0.04 19.53 -3.69
C ALA A 86 0.72 19.90 -2.41
N ASP A 87 1.99 19.49 -2.32
CA ASP A 87 2.85 19.92 -1.23
C ASP A 87 2.89 21.45 -1.22
N ALA A 88 2.39 22.05 -0.15
CA ALA A 88 2.70 23.44 0.14
C ALA A 88 4.18 23.43 0.54
N GLY A 89 5.05 23.70 -0.44
CA GLY A 89 6.49 23.54 -0.33
C GLY A 89 7.04 24.02 1.02
N HIS A 90 7.86 23.17 1.61
CA HIS A 90 8.78 23.51 2.69
C HIS A 90 10.21 23.37 2.17
#